data_AF-A0A0M3QF47-F1
#
_entry.id   AF-A0A0M3QF47-F1
#
_cell.length_a   1.000
_cell.length_b   1.000
_cell.length_c   1.000
_cell.angle_alpha   90.00
_cell.angle_beta   90.00
_cell.angle_gamma   90.00
#
_symmetry.space_group_name_H-M   'P 1'
#
loop_
_entity.id
_entity.type
_entity.pdbx_description
1 polymer ?
#
loop_
_entity_poly.entity_id
_entity_poly.type
_entity_poly.pdbx_seq_one_letter_code
_entity_poly.pdbx_strand_id
1 'polypeptide(L)'
;MKILILALFLTLGALPAGAKTYEVISIQNGNAEIRDTDKHKLFKVKPGAPLEDGWTVVTVDKDAVIIEKWLNDEERIRGVLPARIQKEKKR
;
A
#
# COMPACT_ATOMS: atom_id res chain seq x y z
N MET A 1 -26.17 45.21 -2.48
CA MET A 1 -25.75 44.40 -1.32
C MET A 1 -26.28 42.99 -1.47
N LYS A 2 -25.55 42.02 -0.89
CA LYS A 2 -25.77 40.56 -0.79
C LYS A 2 -25.00 39.72 -1.81
N ILE A 3 -23.74 39.51 -1.43
CA ILE A 3 -22.88 38.40 -1.83
C ILE A 3 -23.57 37.12 -1.37
N LEU A 4 -23.94 36.24 -2.31
CA LEU A 4 -24.39 34.88 -2.00
C LEU A 4 -23.18 33.96 -2.13
N ILE A 5 -22.40 33.85 -1.05
CA ILE A 5 -21.47 32.74 -0.86
C ILE A 5 -22.33 31.53 -0.50
N LEU A 6 -22.34 30.52 -1.35
CA LEU A 6 -22.60 29.17 -0.90
C LEU A 6 -21.49 28.28 -1.44
N ALA A 7 -20.64 27.86 -0.51
CA ALA A 7 -19.50 27.00 -0.73
C ALA A 7 -19.90 25.71 -1.46
N LEU A 8 -19.52 25.61 -2.74
CA LEU A 8 -19.46 24.35 -3.47
C LEU A 8 -18.00 24.00 -3.82
N PHE A 9 -17.12 24.29 -2.87
CA PHE A 9 -15.78 23.73 -2.78
C PHE A 9 -15.77 22.89 -1.51
N LEU A 10 -15.22 21.67 -1.56
CA LEU A 10 -14.91 20.73 -0.45
C LEU A 10 -15.70 19.41 -0.40
N THR A 11 -15.85 18.64 -1.48
CA THR A 11 -16.29 17.23 -1.28
C THR A 11 -15.75 16.17 -2.25
N LEU A 12 -14.70 16.40 -3.05
CA LEU A 12 -14.08 15.28 -3.81
C LEU A 12 -12.56 15.28 -3.75
N GLY A 13 -12.03 15.54 -2.55
CA GLY A 13 -10.67 15.16 -2.14
C GLY A 13 -10.67 13.89 -1.29
N ALA A 14 -11.67 13.01 -1.43
CA ALA A 14 -11.66 11.72 -0.78
C ALA A 14 -10.63 10.82 -1.46
N LEU A 15 -9.36 10.97 -1.09
CA LEU A 15 -8.50 9.78 -1.02
C LEU A 15 -9.30 8.75 -0.22
N PRO A 16 -9.60 7.55 -0.75
CA PRO A 16 -10.30 6.54 0.03
C PRO A 16 -9.44 6.27 1.27
N ALA A 17 -9.90 6.80 2.40
CA ALA A 17 -9.33 6.61 3.72
C ALA A 17 -9.50 5.13 4.07
N GLY A 18 -8.53 4.32 3.65
CA GLY A 18 -8.61 2.87 3.76
C GLY A 18 -7.46 2.09 3.12
N ALA A 19 -6.52 2.73 2.42
CA ALA A 19 -5.29 2.07 1.98
C ALA A 19 -4.26 2.10 3.11
N LYS A 20 -4.39 1.17 4.07
CA LYS A 20 -3.40 0.97 5.14
C LYS A 20 -2.01 0.77 4.53
N THR A 21 -1.10 1.64 4.92
CA THR A 21 0.11 1.99 4.16
C THR A 21 1.24 0.99 4.46
N TYR A 22 1.32 -0.08 3.68
CA TYR A 22 2.52 -0.90 3.64
C TYR A 22 3.58 -0.21 2.77
N GLU A 23 4.80 -0.10 3.28
CA GLU A 23 5.95 0.46 2.54
C GLU A 23 6.97 -0.65 2.28
N VAL A 24 7.32 -0.87 1.01
CA VAL A 24 8.39 -1.81 0.65
C VAL A 24 9.73 -1.13 0.85
N ILE A 25 10.55 -1.70 1.74
CA ILE A 25 11.87 -1.18 2.13
C ILE A 25 12.96 -1.80 1.26
N SER A 26 12.91 -3.10 1.04
CA SER A 26 13.87 -3.81 0.20
C SER A 26 13.26 -5.06 -0.41
N ILE A 27 13.80 -5.49 -1.54
CA ILE A 27 13.45 -6.74 -2.20
C ILE A 27 14.74 -7.50 -2.47
N GLN A 28 14.81 -8.75 -1.98
CA GLN A 28 15.99 -9.59 -2.08
C GLN A 28 15.58 -11.05 -2.32
N ASN A 29 16.10 -11.66 -3.39
CA ASN A 29 15.94 -13.09 -3.69
C ASN A 29 14.48 -13.58 -3.64
N GLY A 30 13.54 -12.82 -4.23
CA GLY A 30 12.11 -13.17 -4.25
C GLY A 30 11.36 -12.98 -2.93
N ASN A 31 12.00 -12.35 -1.94
CA ASN A 31 11.40 -11.91 -0.69
C ASN A 31 11.41 -10.39 -0.61
N ALA A 32 10.47 -9.82 0.13
CA ALA A 32 10.40 -8.38 0.38
C ALA A 32 10.45 -8.10 1.87
N GLU A 33 11.12 -7.02 2.25
CA GLU A 33 11.00 -6.43 3.58
C GLU A 33 10.00 -5.27 3.51
N ILE A 34 8.93 -5.40 4.29
CA ILE A 34 7.83 -4.42 4.31
C ILE A 34 7.76 -3.82 5.69
N ARG A 35 7.51 -2.51 5.73
CA ARG A 35 7.15 -1.77 6.92
C ARG A 35 5.65 -1.52 6.93
N ASP A 36 5.00 -1.90 8.02
CA ASP A 36 3.69 -1.37 8.37
C ASP A 36 3.89 0.05 8.93
N THR A 37 3.40 1.07 8.23
CA THR A 37 3.59 2.46 8.64
C THR A 37 2.86 2.82 9.93
N ASP A 38 1.77 2.12 10.22
CA ASP A 38 0.89 2.46 11.34
C ASP A 38 1.46 1.87 12.63
N LYS A 39 2.00 0.64 12.54
CA LYS A 39 2.63 -0.05 13.68
C LYS A 39 4.13 0.18 13.77
N HIS A 40 4.72 0.86 12.79
CA HIS A 40 6.17 1.01 12.62
C HIS A 40 6.93 -0.33 12.70
N LYS A 41 6.30 -1.42 12.24
CA LYS A 41 6.84 -2.77 12.34
C LYS A 41 7.42 -3.21 11.00
N LEU A 42 8.65 -3.72 11.03
CA LEU A 42 9.31 -4.32 9.88
C LEU A 42 9.16 -5.83 9.93
N PHE A 43 8.87 -6.44 8.79
CA PHE A 43 8.83 -7.89 8.65
C PHE A 43 9.14 -8.31 7.22
N LYS A 44 9.68 -9.53 7.08
CA LYS A 44 10.01 -10.13 5.80
C LYS A 44 8.84 -10.97 5.31
N VAL A 45 8.50 -10.82 4.04
CA VAL A 45 7.40 -11.51 3.37
C VAL A 45 7.88 -12.19 2.11
N LYS A 46 7.14 -13.23 1.73
CA LYS A 46 7.31 -14.01 0.51
C LYS A 46 5.95 -14.20 -0.17
N PRO A 47 5.89 -14.61 -1.44
CA PRO A 47 4.63 -15.01 -2.06
C PRO A 47 3.87 -16.03 -1.19
N GLY A 48 2.58 -15.79 -1.00
CA GLY A 48 1.68 -16.54 -0.12
C GLY A 48 1.69 -16.10 1.35
N ALA A 49 2.54 -15.16 1.76
CA ALA A 49 2.57 -14.70 3.15
C ALA A 49 1.33 -13.85 3.47
N PRO A 50 0.62 -14.14 4.57
CA PRO A 50 -0.45 -13.26 5.04
C PRO A 50 0.13 -11.97 5.59
N LEU A 51 -0.57 -10.88 5.33
CA LEU A 51 -0.41 -9.58 5.94
C LEU A 51 -1.59 -9.34 6.90
N GLU A 52 -1.61 -8.19 7.55
CA GLU A 52 -2.76 -7.85 8.39
C GLU A 52 -3.99 -7.49 7.56
N ASP A 53 -5.14 -7.40 8.25
CA ASP A 53 -6.42 -7.04 7.65
C ASP A 53 -6.87 -7.93 6.49
N GLY A 54 -6.39 -9.17 6.44
CA GLY A 54 -6.75 -10.15 5.40
C GLY A 54 -6.05 -9.94 4.05
N TRP A 55 -5.03 -9.09 4.00
CA TRP A 55 -4.17 -8.99 2.81
C TRP A 55 -3.23 -10.20 2.72
N THR A 56 -2.86 -10.59 1.52
CA THR A 56 -1.89 -11.66 1.26
C THR A 56 -0.95 -11.22 0.15
N VAL A 57 0.34 -11.53 0.30
CA VAL A 57 1.33 -11.28 -0.74
C VAL A 57 1.14 -12.30 -1.86
N VAL A 58 0.89 -11.84 -3.09
CA VAL A 58 0.72 -12.73 -4.24
C VAL A 58 2.04 -12.87 -5.00
N THR A 59 2.71 -11.75 -5.23
CA THR A 59 3.94 -11.70 -6.03
C THR A 59 4.93 -10.74 -5.39
N VAL A 60 6.19 -11.14 -5.37
CA VAL A 60 7.32 -10.26 -5.06
C VAL A 60 8.17 -10.18 -6.33
N ASP A 61 8.08 -9.04 -7.00
CA ASP A 61 8.91 -8.72 -8.17
C ASP A 61 10.05 -7.79 -7.74
N LYS A 62 11.10 -7.64 -8.56
CA LYS A 62 12.25 -6.75 -8.28
C LYS A 62 11.85 -5.30 -7.98
N ASP A 63 10.77 -4.82 -8.58
CA ASP A 63 10.39 -3.40 -8.55
C ASP A 63 9.14 -3.14 -7.69
N ALA A 64 8.38 -4.18 -7.33
CA ALA A 64 7.13 -4.03 -6.60
C ALA A 64 6.69 -5.32 -5.91
N VAL A 65 5.88 -5.18 -4.87
CA VAL A 65 5.17 -6.28 -4.22
C VAL A 65 3.68 -6.15 -4.54
N ILE A 66 3.08 -7.21 -5.07
CA ILE A 66 1.64 -7.28 -5.33
C ILE A 66 0.98 -7.99 -4.16
N ILE A 67 0.00 -7.31 -3.57
CA ILE A 67 -0.82 -7.82 -2.48
C ILE A 67 -2.27 -7.96 -2.95
N GLU A 68 -2.99 -8.89 -2.36
CA GLU A 68 -4.39 -9.16 -2.68
C GLU A 68 -5.20 -9.34 -1.40
N LYS A 69 -6.45 -8.88 -1.42
CA LYS A 69 -7.42 -9.12 -0.36
C LYS A 69 -8.73 -9.57 -1.01
N TRP A 70 -9.21 -10.72 -0.58
CA TRP A 70 -10.52 -11.23 -0.97
C TRP A 70 -11.58 -10.51 -0.14
N LEU A 71 -12.63 -10.02 -0.82
CA LEU A 71 -13.77 -9.37 -0.19
C LEU A 71 -14.87 -10.39 0.09
N ASN A 72 -15.00 -11.39 -0.79
CA ASN A 72 -15.87 -12.56 -0.71
C ASN A 72 -15.28 -13.66 -1.62
N ASP A 73 -16.02 -14.74 -1.88
CA ASP A 73 -15.52 -15.88 -2.66
C ASP A 73 -15.33 -15.58 -4.17
N GLU A 74 -15.91 -14.48 -4.68
CA GLU A 74 -15.89 -14.11 -6.10
C GLU A 74 -15.08 -12.83 -6.38
N GLU A 75 -14.98 -11.94 -5.39
CA GLU A 75 -14.39 -10.61 -5.54
C GLU A 75 -13.10 -10.46 -4.75
N ARG A 76 -12.11 -9.87 -5.41
CA ARG A 76 -10.82 -9.55 -4.79
C ARG A 76 -10.31 -8.21 -5.29
N ILE A 77 -9.60 -7.53 -4.40
CA ILE A 77 -8.87 -6.30 -4.70
C ILE A 77 -7.38 -6.57 -4.68
N ARG A 78 -6.65 -5.91 -5.57
CA ARG A 78 -5.20 -5.98 -5.64
C ARG A 78 -4.59 -4.62 -5.34
N GLY A 79 -3.58 -4.63 -4.49
CA GLY A 79 -2.71 -3.50 -4.21
C GLY A 79 -1.34 -3.73 -4.84
N VAL A 80 -0.75 -2.67 -5.38
CA VAL A 80 0.64 -2.67 -5.82
C VAL A 80 1.43 -1.79 -4.87
N LEU A 81 2.40 -2.38 -4.19
CA LEU A 81 3.33 -1.69 -3.33
C LEU A 81 4.65 -1.50 -4.09
N PRO A 82 4.91 -0.33 -4.69
CA PRO A 82 6.16 -0.11 -5.38
C PRO A 82 7.31 -0.17 -4.39
N ALA A 83 8.42 -0.81 -4.76
CA ALA A 83 9.66 -0.68 -4.02
C ALA A 83 10.06 0.79 -4.05
N ARG A 84 10.13 1.43 -2.88
CA ARG A 84 10.89 2.68 -2.79
C ARG A 84 12.34 2.28 -2.94
N ILE A 85 12.83 2.27 -4.18
CA ILE A 85 14.25 2.30 -4.46
C ILE A 85 14.73 3.61 -3.85
N GLN A 86 15.21 3.57 -2.60
CA GLN A 86 15.99 4.67 -2.06
C GLN A 86 17.16 4.81 -3.02
N LYS A 87 17.08 5.80 -3.92
CA LYS A 87 18.24 6.23 -4.70
C LYS A 87 19.33 6.44 -3.66
N GLU A 88 20.35 5.59 -3.69
CA GLU A 88 21.53 5.74 -2.85
C GLU A 88 21.92 7.20 -2.87
N LYS A 89 21.87 7.83 -1.69
CA LYS A 89 22.46 9.13 -1.49
C LYS A 89 23.97 8.89 -1.59
N LYS A 90 24.51 8.90 -2.81
CA LYS A 90 25.96 8.93 -3.06
C LYS A 90 26.55 10.07 -2.23
N ARG A 91 27.25 9.73 -1.16
CA ARG A 91 28.23 10.58 -0.48
C ARG A 91 29.37 9.72 -0.04
#